data_AF-E4N8A6-F1
#
_entry.id   AF-E4N8A6-F1
#
_cell.length_a   1.000
_cell.length_b   1.000
_cell.length_c   1.000
_cell.angle_alpha   90.00
_cell.angle_beta   90.00
_cell.angle_gamma   90.00
#
_symmetry.space_group_name_H-M   'P 1'
#
loop_
_entity.id
_entity.type
_entity.pdbx_description
1 polymer ?
#
loop_
_entity_poly.entity_id
_entity_poly.type
_entity_poly.pdbx_seq_one_letter_code
_entity_poly.pdbx_strand_id
1 'polypeptide(L)'
;MTNDVEKAAEKARCAERAAEYDREFVKSWQQQADGHSTRGHELHAEFLELLSAEPWFRAYVAHRAERYKREKTLTAAQNAQGYLGQPVTMPVQRWYDLRFLDDPTGEVDKAAEALGATYAAELEAKRTAYVEATA
;
A
#
# COMPACT_ATOMS: atom_id res chain seq x y z
N MET A 1 -6.93 -27.35 47.93
CA MET A 1 -7.37 -28.32 46.91
C MET A 1 -8.55 -27.82 46.08
N THR A 2 -9.56 -27.14 46.63
CA THR A 2 -10.72 -26.60 45.85
C THR A 2 -10.32 -25.53 44.82
N ASN A 3 -9.37 -24.66 45.19
CA ASN A 3 -8.90 -23.55 44.36
C ASN A 3 -8.12 -23.99 43.10
N ASP A 4 -7.47 -25.16 43.16
CA ASP A 4 -6.68 -25.68 42.03
C ASP A 4 -7.58 -26.31 40.96
N VAL A 5 -8.70 -26.92 41.38
CA VAL A 5 -9.72 -27.48 40.48
C VAL A 5 -10.47 -26.37 39.75
N GLU A 6 -10.83 -25.30 40.43
CA GLU A 6 -11.50 -24.13 39.84
C GLU A 6 -10.61 -23.43 38.81
N LYS A 7 -9.32 -23.22 39.12
CA LYS A 7 -8.35 -22.66 38.16
C LYS A 7 -8.15 -23.55 36.93
N ALA A 8 -8.11 -24.88 37.13
CA ALA A 8 -7.99 -25.82 36.01
C ALA A 8 -9.24 -25.81 35.12
N ALA A 9 -10.43 -25.71 35.71
CA ALA A 9 -11.69 -25.61 34.97
C ALA A 9 -11.80 -24.30 34.18
N GLU A 10 -11.37 -23.16 34.75
CA GLU A 10 -11.36 -21.90 34.00
C GLU A 10 -10.36 -21.92 32.85
N LYS A 11 -9.17 -22.48 33.07
CA LYS A 11 -8.17 -22.63 32.00
C LYS A 11 -8.71 -23.47 30.84
N ALA A 12 -9.47 -24.54 31.12
CA ALA A 12 -10.12 -25.35 30.10
C ALA A 12 -11.16 -24.55 29.30
N ARG A 13 -12.02 -23.77 29.98
CA ARG A 13 -13.01 -22.89 29.32
C ARG A 13 -12.36 -21.82 28.44
N CYS A 14 -11.29 -21.17 28.90
CA CYS A 14 -10.53 -20.23 28.08
C CYS A 14 -9.92 -20.91 26.84
N ALA A 15 -9.41 -22.14 26.97
CA ALA A 15 -8.85 -22.88 25.85
C ALA A 15 -9.92 -23.25 24.80
N GLU A 16 -11.12 -23.61 25.24
CA GLU A 16 -12.26 -23.87 24.35
C GLU A 16 -12.70 -22.61 23.60
N ARG A 17 -12.83 -21.48 24.30
CA ARG A 17 -13.14 -20.17 23.68
C ARG A 17 -12.07 -19.75 22.66
N ALA A 18 -10.79 -19.95 22.99
CA ALA A 18 -9.70 -19.68 22.06
C ALA A 18 -9.83 -20.51 20.77
N ALA A 19 -10.06 -21.83 20.91
CA ALA A 19 -10.24 -22.72 19.78
C ALA A 19 -11.50 -22.41 18.95
N GLU A 20 -12.55 -21.88 19.57
CA GLU A 20 -13.74 -21.37 18.86
C GLU A 20 -13.41 -20.12 18.06
N TYR A 21 -12.83 -19.09 18.68
CA TYR A 21 -12.42 -17.87 17.99
C TYR A 21 -11.50 -18.17 16.81
N ASP A 22 -10.47 -19.00 17.03
CA ASP A 22 -9.50 -19.34 16.00
C ASP A 22 -10.16 -20.07 14.81
N ARG A 23 -11.16 -20.93 15.07
CA ARG A 23 -11.94 -21.58 14.00
C ARG A 23 -12.78 -20.58 13.21
N GLU A 24 -13.45 -19.64 13.87
CA GLU A 24 -14.25 -18.61 13.20
C GLU A 24 -13.37 -17.61 12.44
N PHE A 25 -12.21 -17.27 12.98
CA PHE A 25 -11.22 -16.45 12.30
C PHE A 25 -10.70 -17.16 11.03
N VAL A 26 -10.37 -18.45 11.11
CA VAL A 26 -9.95 -19.25 9.95
C VAL A 26 -11.04 -19.33 8.86
N LYS A 27 -12.32 -19.26 9.22
CA LYS A 27 -13.42 -19.22 8.23
C LYS A 27 -13.61 -17.86 7.57
N SER A 28 -13.19 -16.77 8.22
CA SER A 28 -13.51 -15.40 7.80
C SER A 28 -12.30 -14.56 7.37
N TRP A 29 -11.06 -15.03 7.59
CA TRP A 29 -9.86 -14.23 7.29
C TRP A 29 -9.76 -13.80 5.82
N GLN A 30 -10.20 -14.64 4.87
CA GLN A 30 -10.18 -14.31 3.44
C GLN A 30 -11.06 -13.11 3.14
N GLN A 31 -12.30 -13.13 3.63
CA GLN A 31 -13.23 -12.02 3.47
C GLN A 31 -12.69 -10.74 4.11
N GLN A 32 -12.07 -10.84 5.29
CA GLN A 32 -11.46 -9.68 5.95
C GLN A 32 -10.29 -9.12 5.12
N ALA A 33 -9.40 -9.98 4.63
CA ALA A 33 -8.26 -9.59 3.80
C ALA A 33 -8.69 -8.99 2.44
N ASP A 34 -9.71 -9.57 1.81
CA ASP A 34 -10.29 -9.05 0.56
C ASP A 34 -10.95 -7.68 0.77
N GLY A 35 -11.63 -7.50 1.92
CA GLY A 35 -12.19 -6.21 2.33
C GLY A 35 -11.11 -5.13 2.46
N HIS A 36 -9.99 -5.44 3.13
CA HIS A 36 -8.86 -4.52 3.24
C HIS A 36 -8.18 -4.25 1.90
N SER A 37 -8.06 -5.26 1.03
CA SER A 37 -7.50 -5.08 -0.32
C SER A 37 -8.38 -4.15 -1.17
N THR A 38 -9.70 -4.36 -1.13
CA THR A 38 -10.67 -3.51 -1.83
C THR A 38 -10.60 -2.08 -1.32
N ARG A 39 -10.61 -1.89 0.00
CA ARG A 39 -10.49 -0.55 0.60
C ARG A 39 -9.16 0.11 0.27
N GLY A 40 -8.07 -0.66 0.21
CA GLY A 40 -6.76 -0.19 -0.21
C GLY A 40 -6.78 0.36 -1.64
N HIS A 41 -7.45 -0.32 -2.58
CA HIS A 41 -7.63 0.19 -3.94
C HIS A 41 -8.43 1.49 -4.00
N GLU A 42 -9.51 1.60 -3.21
CA GLU A 42 -10.31 2.83 -3.13
C GLU A 42 -9.49 4.01 -2.60
N LEU A 43 -8.76 3.80 -1.50
CA LEU A 43 -7.90 4.81 -0.90
C LEU A 43 -6.77 5.24 -1.85
N HIS A 44 -6.22 4.30 -2.62
CA HIS A 44 -5.23 4.62 -3.63
C HIS A 44 -5.82 5.50 -4.74
N ALA A 45 -7.03 5.19 -5.22
CA ALA A 45 -7.71 6.02 -6.21
C ALA A 45 -7.99 7.44 -5.68
N GLU A 46 -8.46 7.55 -4.43
CA GLU A 46 -8.68 8.83 -3.74
C GLU A 46 -7.36 9.62 -3.60
N PHE A 47 -6.28 8.95 -3.20
CA PHE A 47 -4.96 9.56 -3.10
C PHE A 47 -4.49 10.13 -4.45
N LEU A 48 -4.65 9.40 -5.55
CA LEU A 48 -4.27 9.87 -6.88
C LEU A 48 -5.12 11.07 -7.32
N GLU A 49 -6.41 11.08 -6.99
CA GLU A 49 -7.27 12.23 -7.26
C GLU A 49 -6.79 13.48 -6.51
N LEU A 50 -6.55 13.35 -5.20
CA LEU A 50 -6.01 14.43 -4.36
C LEU A 50 -4.65 14.91 -4.84
N LEU A 51 -3.72 13.99 -5.11
CA LEU A 51 -2.40 14.31 -5.62
C LEU A 51 -2.48 15.05 -6.97
N SER A 52 -3.39 14.64 -7.84
CA SER A 52 -3.61 15.32 -9.13
C SER A 52 -4.18 16.74 -8.97
N ALA A 53 -4.84 17.03 -7.85
CA ALA A 53 -5.35 18.35 -7.52
C ALA A 53 -4.26 19.32 -7.03
N GLU A 54 -3.16 18.78 -6.51
CA GLU A 54 -2.07 19.58 -5.92
C GLU A 54 -1.35 20.46 -6.96
N PRO A 55 -1.24 21.78 -6.73
CA PRO A 55 -0.61 22.70 -7.67
C PRO A 55 0.84 22.36 -8.00
N TRP A 56 1.63 21.93 -7.01
CA TRP A 56 3.03 21.56 -7.20
C TRP A 56 3.16 20.31 -8.08
N PHE A 57 2.27 19.33 -7.90
CA PHE A 57 2.26 18.10 -8.67
C PHE A 57 1.85 18.37 -10.12
N ARG A 58 0.83 19.21 -10.34
CA ARG A 58 0.44 19.67 -11.69
C ARG A 58 1.60 20.37 -12.41
N ALA A 59 2.30 21.28 -11.73
CA ALA A 59 3.46 21.95 -12.30
C ALA A 59 4.58 20.96 -12.66
N TYR A 60 4.82 19.97 -11.79
CA TYR A 60 5.78 18.91 -12.03
C TYR A 60 5.39 18.03 -13.24
N VAL A 61 4.13 17.62 -13.34
CA VAL A 61 3.59 16.88 -14.50
C VAL A 61 3.74 17.70 -15.78
N ALA A 62 3.44 19.00 -15.74
CA ALA A 62 3.63 19.89 -16.89
C ALA A 62 5.11 19.97 -17.33
N HIS A 63 6.04 20.14 -16.39
CA HIS A 63 7.47 20.08 -16.67
C HIS A 63 7.88 18.74 -17.31
N ARG A 64 7.39 17.61 -16.77
CA ARG A 64 7.65 16.28 -17.34
C ARG A 64 7.06 16.14 -18.74
N ALA A 65 5.86 16.64 -18.97
CA ALA A 65 5.20 16.62 -20.27
C ALA A 65 6.05 17.34 -21.33
N GLU A 66 6.65 18.49 -21.02
CA GLU A 66 7.55 19.19 -21.94
C GLU A 66 8.80 18.35 -22.30
N ARG A 67 9.33 17.55 -21.37
CA ARG A 67 10.44 16.63 -21.67
C ARG A 67 10.01 15.50 -22.61
N TYR A 68 8.81 14.95 -22.42
CA TYR A 68 8.25 13.96 -23.35
C TYR A 68 7.97 14.56 -24.73
N LYS A 69 7.43 15.77 -24.81
CA LYS A 69 7.24 16.48 -26.07
C LYS A 69 8.58 16.66 -26.80
N ARG A 70 9.62 17.10 -26.10
CA ARG A 70 10.98 17.20 -26.65
C ARG A 70 11.49 15.87 -27.21
N GLU A 71 11.33 14.77 -26.48
CA GLU A 71 11.68 13.43 -26.96
C GLU A 71 10.99 13.15 -28.29
N LYS A 72 9.67 13.33 -28.36
CA LYS A 72 8.89 13.07 -29.59
C LYS A 72 9.31 13.97 -30.74
N THR A 73 9.64 15.23 -30.48
CA THR A 73 10.21 16.14 -31.49
C THR A 73 11.54 15.62 -32.02
N LEU A 74 12.44 15.17 -31.15
CA LEU A 74 13.74 14.63 -31.58
C LEU A 74 13.59 13.34 -32.39
N THR A 75 12.72 12.43 -31.96
CA THR A 75 12.40 11.21 -32.72
C THR A 75 11.81 11.55 -34.09
N ALA A 76 10.87 12.50 -34.16
CA ALA A 76 10.29 12.93 -35.43
C ALA A 76 11.36 13.55 -36.36
N ALA A 77 12.29 14.33 -35.82
CA ALA A 77 13.39 14.91 -36.58
C ALA A 77 14.36 13.84 -37.10
N GLN A 78 14.70 12.83 -36.29
CA GLN A 78 15.51 11.68 -36.72
C GLN A 78 14.84 10.91 -37.86
N ASN A 79 13.53 10.66 -37.75
CA ASN A 79 12.77 9.98 -38.79
C ASN A 79 12.74 10.79 -40.09
N ALA A 80 12.56 12.11 -40.00
CA ALA A 80 12.60 12.99 -41.16
C ALA A 80 13.97 12.96 -41.86
N GLN A 81 15.08 12.96 -41.11
CA GLN A 81 16.42 12.77 -41.68
C GLN A 81 16.52 11.44 -42.42
N GLY A 82 16.00 10.36 -41.82
CA GLY A 82 15.94 9.04 -42.45
C GLY A 82 15.17 9.03 -43.77
N TYR A 83 13.97 9.63 -43.81
CA TYR A 83 13.14 9.70 -45.02
C TYR A 83 13.80 10.52 -46.15
N LEU A 84 14.61 11.52 -45.80
CA LEU A 84 15.35 12.34 -46.75
C LEU A 84 16.70 11.72 -47.15
N GLY A 85 17.05 10.54 -46.65
CA GLY A 85 18.35 9.91 -46.88
C GLY A 85 19.53 10.68 -46.24
N GLN A 86 19.26 11.57 -45.29
CA GLN A 86 20.27 12.34 -44.58
C GLN A 86 20.85 11.52 -43.41
N PRO A 87 22.14 11.69 -43.07
CA PRO A 87 22.70 11.12 -41.85
C PRO A 87 21.95 11.61 -40.61
N VAL A 88 21.65 10.69 -39.69
CA VAL A 88 20.98 11.03 -38.42
C VAL A 88 21.98 11.72 -37.49
N THR A 89 21.73 12.99 -37.16
CA THR A 89 22.62 13.81 -36.31
C THR A 89 21.96 14.29 -35.03
N MET A 90 20.65 14.09 -34.87
CA MET A 90 19.91 14.57 -33.71
C MET A 90 20.25 13.77 -32.44
N PRO A 91 20.41 14.43 -31.28
CA PRO A 91 20.79 13.79 -30.03
C PRO A 91 19.67 12.88 -29.49
N VAL A 92 20.05 11.82 -28.78
CA VAL A 92 19.11 10.98 -28.03
C VAL A 92 18.67 11.72 -26.75
N GLN A 93 17.39 11.65 -26.43
CA GLN A 93 16.86 12.20 -25.18
C GLN A 93 17.52 11.52 -23.98
N ARG A 94 18.05 12.32 -23.04
CA ARG A 94 18.57 11.81 -21.76
C ARG A 94 17.54 12.06 -20.65
N TRP A 95 17.28 11.01 -19.87
CA TRP A 95 16.48 11.07 -18.66
C TRP A 95 17.42 11.20 -17.47
N TYR A 96 17.22 12.21 -16.63
CA TYR A 96 17.95 12.37 -15.37
C TYR A 96 17.05 11.89 -14.22
N ASP A 97 17.72 11.32 -13.22
CA ASP A 97 17.18 10.51 -12.13
C ASP A 97 16.22 11.28 -11.20
N LEU A 98 15.24 10.58 -10.61
CA LEU A 98 14.09 11.14 -9.90
C LEU A 98 14.18 11.03 -8.36
N ARG A 99 15.38 11.19 -7.79
CA ARG A 99 15.64 10.96 -6.37
C ARG A 99 14.82 11.79 -5.38
N PHE A 100 14.19 12.87 -5.82
CA PHE A 100 13.30 13.68 -4.99
C PHE A 100 12.07 12.90 -4.47
N LEU A 101 11.63 11.86 -5.19
CA LEU A 101 10.46 11.07 -4.79
C LEU A 101 10.79 9.98 -3.78
N ASP A 102 12.07 9.66 -3.57
CA ASP A 102 12.49 8.53 -2.73
C ASP A 102 12.26 8.83 -1.24
N ASP A 103 12.57 10.04 -0.77
CA ASP A 103 12.42 10.41 0.65
C ASP A 103 10.94 10.41 1.10
N PRO A 104 9.99 11.03 0.37
CA PRO A 104 8.57 10.95 0.72
C PRO A 104 8.02 9.53 0.70
N THR A 105 8.45 8.67 -0.23
CA THR A 105 8.00 7.27 -0.26
C THR A 105 8.44 6.50 0.98
N GLY A 106 9.67 6.72 1.45
CA GLY A 106 10.16 6.07 2.67
C GLY A 106 9.40 6.46 3.93
N GLU A 107 8.98 7.72 4.06
CA GLU A 107 8.19 8.17 5.23
C GLU A 107 6.75 7.65 5.19
N VAL A 108 6.14 7.56 4.00
CA VAL A 108 4.81 6.96 3.83
C VAL A 108 4.81 5.48 4.22
N ASP A 109 5.82 4.72 3.78
CA ASP A 109 5.93 3.30 4.10
C ASP A 109 6.07 3.06 5.61
N LYS A 110 6.90 3.85 6.31
CA LYS A 110 7.03 3.77 7.78
C LYS A 110 5.70 4.05 8.49
N ALA A 111 4.96 5.06 8.04
CA ALA A 111 3.67 5.40 8.61
C ALA A 111 2.64 4.29 8.37
N ALA A 112 2.63 3.71 7.16
CA ALA A 112 1.78 2.57 6.83
C ALA A 112 2.11 1.33 7.66
N GLU A 113 3.40 1.03 7.88
CA GLU A 113 3.84 -0.06 8.74
C GLU A 113 3.35 0.14 10.19
N ALA A 114 3.44 1.36 10.73
CA ALA A 114 2.95 1.68 12.06
C ALA A 114 1.43 1.47 12.21
N LEU A 115 0.65 1.81 11.17
CA LEU A 115 -0.79 1.53 11.13
C LEU A 115 -1.07 0.02 11.08
N GLY A 116 -0.32 -0.72 10.27
CA GLY A 116 -0.41 -2.19 10.22
C GLY A 116 -0.08 -2.86 11.55
N ALA A 117 0.95 -2.39 12.25
CA ALA A 117 1.32 -2.87 13.59
C ALA A 117 0.21 -2.59 14.62
N THR A 118 -0.43 -1.42 14.54
CA THR A 118 -1.58 -1.07 15.38
C THR A 118 -2.74 -2.04 15.13
N TYR A 119 -3.08 -2.31 13.86
CA TYR A 119 -4.13 -3.25 13.51
C TYR A 119 -3.83 -4.69 13.97
N ALA A 120 -2.58 -5.13 13.91
CA ALA A 120 -2.18 -6.42 14.45
C ALA A 120 -2.41 -6.52 15.98
N ALA A 121 -2.10 -5.45 16.72
CA ALA A 121 -2.40 -5.38 18.15
C ALA A 121 -3.91 -5.40 18.43
N GLU A 122 -4.72 -4.74 17.58
CA GLU A 122 -6.18 -4.78 17.69
C GLU A 122 -6.75 -6.20 17.46
N LEU A 123 -6.20 -6.95 16.51
CA LEU A 123 -6.61 -8.34 16.27
C LEU A 123 -6.32 -9.23 17.47
N GLU A 124 -5.13 -9.09 18.07
CA GLU A 124 -4.79 -9.83 19.29
C GLU A 124 -5.69 -9.42 20.46
N ALA A 125 -5.90 -8.11 20.66
CA ALA A 125 -6.78 -7.62 21.71
C ALA A 125 -8.22 -8.14 21.57
N LYS A 126 -8.75 -8.21 20.34
CA LYS A 126 -10.08 -8.81 20.07
C LYS A 126 -10.11 -10.29 20.46
N ARG A 127 -9.06 -11.04 20.10
CA ARG A 127 -8.93 -12.44 20.48
C ARG A 127 -8.86 -12.60 22.00
N THR A 128 -7.99 -11.85 22.68
CA THR A 128 -7.86 -11.86 24.14
C THR A 128 -9.19 -11.55 24.82
N ALA A 129 -9.88 -10.49 24.39
CA ALA A 129 -11.17 -10.09 24.95
C ALA A 129 -12.24 -11.19 24.79
N TYR A 130 -12.26 -11.90 23.65
CA TYR A 130 -13.16 -13.05 23.45
C TYR A 130 -12.82 -14.21 24.40
N VAL A 131 -11.53 -14.52 24.57
CA VAL A 131 -11.06 -15.62 25.43
C VAL A 131 -11.32 -15.35 26.92
N GLU A 132 -11.21 -14.09 27.35
CA GLU A 132 -11.37 -13.66 28.73
C GLU A 132 -12.82 -13.29 29.10
N ALA A 133 -13.73 -13.23 28.13
CA ALA A 133 -15.13 -12.90 28.37
C ALA A 133 -15.76 -13.92 29.35
N THR A 134 -16.16 -13.46 30.53
CA THR A 134 -16.90 -14.28 31.50
C THR A 134 -18.34 -14.48 31.04
N ALA A 135 -18.80 -15.73 31.06
CA ALA A 135 -20.21 -16.08 30.95
C ALA A 135 -20.96 -15.71 32.23
#